data_AF-A0A7X8GNH2-F1
#
_entry.id   AF-A0A7X8GNH2-F1
#
_cell.length_a   1.000
_cell.length_b   1.000
_cell.length_c   1.000
_cell.angle_alpha   90.00
_cell.angle_beta   90.00
_cell.angle_gamma   90.00
#
_symmetry.space_group_name_H-M   'P 1'
#
loop_
_entity.id
_entity.type
_entity.pdbx_description
1 polymer ?
#
loop_
_entity_poly.entity_id
_entity_poly.type
_entity_poly.pdbx_seq_one_letter_code
_entity_poly.pdbx_strand_id
1 'polypeptide(L)' 'VEYEKAPDGSTVKSQMGKDLRHPFSGTVLALRNGISTEIGHIIANHAHEGDGTLRSPEGVVVNKADFVNFETIKSFLGMK' A
#
# COMPACT_ATOMS: atom_id res chain seq x y z
N VAL A 1 -2.17 -12.34 -2.57
CA VAL A 1 -0.93 -11.99 -1.82
C VAL A 1 -1.30 -11.26 -0.54
N GLU A 2 -2.07 -10.18 -0.63
CA GLU A 2 -2.70 -9.58 0.56
C GLU A 2 -4.09 -10.16 0.82
N TYR A 3 -4.91 -10.31 -0.22
CA TYR A 3 -6.24 -10.89 -0.17
C TYR A 3 -6.30 -12.24 -0.91
N GLU A 4 -7.30 -13.04 -0.57
CA GLU A 4 -7.66 -14.30 -1.22
C GLU A 4 -9.18 -14.49 -1.25
N LYS A 5 -9.63 -15.46 -2.05
CA LYS A 5 -11.03 -15.86 -2.12
C LYS A 5 -11.31 -17.00 -1.15
N ALA A 6 -12.26 -16.81 -0.26
CA ALA A 6 -12.77 -17.85 0.61
C ALA A 6 -13.67 -18.84 -0.19
N PRO A 7 -13.95 -20.04 0.36
CA PRO A 7 -14.80 -21.03 -0.32
C PRO A 7 -16.21 -20.54 -0.66
N ASP A 8 -16.72 -19.56 0.08
CA ASP A 8 -18.02 -18.91 -0.15
C ASP A 8 -17.98 -17.77 -1.18
N GLY A 9 -16.82 -17.52 -1.81
CA GLY A 9 -16.61 -16.46 -2.81
C GLY A 9 -16.30 -15.07 -2.22
N SER A 10 -16.36 -14.92 -0.89
CA SER A 10 -16.01 -13.66 -0.23
C SER A 10 -14.51 -13.35 -0.37
N THR A 11 -14.16 -12.06 -0.41
CA THR A 11 -12.78 -11.61 -0.41
C THR A 11 -12.32 -11.43 1.04
N VAL A 12 -11.33 -12.21 1.46
CA VAL A 12 -10.80 -12.17 2.84
C VAL A 12 -9.32 -11.85 2.83
N LYS A 13 -8.80 -11.39 3.96
CA LYS A 13 -7.35 -11.17 4.12
C LYS A 13 -6.65 -12.52 4.18
N SER A 14 -5.70 -12.73 3.27
CA SER A 14 -4.89 -13.96 3.21
C SER A 14 -3.97 -14.05 4.42
N GLN A 15 -3.42 -15.25 4.68
CA GLN A 15 -2.44 -15.42 5.75
C GLN A 15 -1.25 -14.45 5.61
N MET A 16 -0.69 -14.33 4.39
CA MET A 16 0.39 -13.39 4.13
C MET A 16 -0.01 -11.92 4.35
N GLY A 17 -1.26 -11.53 4.04
CA GLY A 17 -1.76 -10.18 4.34
C GLY A 17 -1.97 -9.93 5.83
N LYS A 18 -2.14 -10.97 6.65
CA LYS A 18 -2.16 -10.86 8.12
C LYS A 18 -0.73 -10.71 8.67
N ASP A 19 0.22 -11.42 8.09
CA ASP A 19 1.62 -11.43 8.53
C ASP A 19 2.38 -10.16 8.09
N LEU A 20 2.09 -9.63 6.90
CA LEU A 20 2.76 -8.48 6.30
C LEU A 20 1.78 -7.36 5.98
N ARG A 21 2.15 -6.12 6.29
CA ARG A 21 1.43 -4.95 5.79
C ARG A 21 1.55 -4.86 4.26
N HIS A 22 0.51 -4.31 3.62
CA HIS A 22 0.40 -4.24 2.17
C HIS A 22 1.58 -3.58 1.44
N PRO A 23 2.29 -2.58 2.01
CA PRO A 23 3.43 -1.99 1.32
C PRO A 23 4.55 -3.02 1.11
N PHE A 24 4.76 -3.93 2.07
CA PHE A 24 5.77 -4.98 1.95
C PHE A 24 5.40 -6.04 0.92
N SER A 25 4.16 -6.55 0.97
CA SER A 25 3.71 -7.57 0.02
C SER A 25 3.62 -7.01 -1.41
N GLY A 26 3.24 -5.74 -1.58
CA GLY A 26 3.29 -5.01 -2.85
C GLY A 26 4.71 -4.83 -3.37
N THR A 27 5.66 -4.49 -2.50
CA THR A 27 7.09 -4.38 -2.87
C THR A 27 7.65 -5.71 -3.37
N VAL A 28 7.37 -6.80 -2.64
CA VAL A 28 7.79 -8.16 -3.05
C VAL A 28 7.21 -8.52 -4.41
N LEU A 29 5.94 -8.22 -4.65
CA LEU A 29 5.30 -8.47 -5.94
C LEU A 29 5.96 -7.67 -7.07
N ALA A 30 6.21 -6.38 -6.86
CA ALA A 30 6.85 -5.52 -7.85
C ALA A 30 8.25 -6.02 -8.23
N LEU A 31 9.12 -6.25 -7.24
CA LEU A 31 10.50 -6.66 -7.47
C LEU A 31 10.58 -8.03 -8.17
N ARG A 32 9.70 -8.97 -7.82
CA ARG A 32 9.63 -10.29 -8.49
C ARG A 32 9.27 -10.22 -9.97
N ASN A 33 8.64 -9.13 -10.40
CA ASN A 33 8.25 -8.89 -11.79
C ASN A 33 9.23 -7.94 -12.52
N GLY A 34 10.44 -7.75 -11.99
CA GLY A 34 11.49 -6.98 -12.65
C GLY A 34 11.35 -5.46 -12.53
N ILE A 35 10.46 -4.98 -11.65
CA ILE A 35 10.36 -3.55 -11.34
C ILE A 35 11.59 -3.10 -10.55
N SER A 36 12.10 -1.89 -10.83
CA SER A 36 13.31 -1.36 -10.20
C SER A 36 13.13 -1.13 -8.70
N THR A 37 14.24 -1.11 -7.97
CA THR A 37 14.26 -0.81 -6.53
C THR A 37 13.83 0.61 -6.21
N GLU A 38 13.94 1.55 -7.14
CA GLU A 38 13.46 2.93 -6.99
C GLU A 38 11.94 2.96 -6.87
N ILE A 39 11.24 2.24 -7.75
CA ILE A 39 9.78 2.06 -7.66
C ILE A 39 9.42 1.20 -6.45
N GLY A 40 10.20 0.17 -6.15
CA GLY A 40 10.04 -0.63 -4.93
C GLY A 40 10.11 0.22 -3.65
N HIS A 41 11.01 1.20 -3.59
CA HIS A 41 11.13 2.14 -2.45
C HIS A 41 9.89 3.01 -2.29
N ILE A 42 9.32 3.49 -3.40
CA ILE A 42 8.05 4.24 -3.40
C ILE A 42 6.93 3.34 -2.81
N ILE A 43 6.80 2.11 -3.30
CA ILE A 43 5.77 1.17 -2.83
C ILE A 43 5.98 0.84 -1.36
N ALA A 44 7.20 0.59 -0.91
CA ALA A 44 7.48 0.24 0.48
C ALA A 44 7.11 1.37 1.45
N ASN A 45 7.33 2.62 1.05
CA ASN A 45 7.31 3.78 1.95
C ASN A 45 6.14 4.75 1.71
N HIS A 46 5.19 4.43 0.82
CA HIS A 46 4.07 5.33 0.52
C HIS A 46 3.08 5.52 1.69
N ALA A 47 2.97 4.54 2.59
CA ALA A 47 2.08 4.58 3.76
C ALA A 47 2.89 4.80 5.06
N HIS A 48 2.36 4.38 6.21
CA HIS A 48 2.97 4.60 7.53
C HIS A 48 4.41 4.06 7.68
N GLU A 49 4.80 3.07 6.88
CA GLU A 49 6.15 2.49 6.81
C GLU A 49 7.21 3.54 6.45
N GLY A 50 6.83 4.58 5.71
CA GLY A 50 7.71 5.70 5.40
C GLY A 50 7.83 6.74 6.51
N ASP A 51 7.08 6.62 7.61
CA ASP A 51 7.10 7.60 8.70
C ASP A 51 8.37 7.43 9.54
N GLY A 52 9.08 8.53 9.78
CA GLY A 52 10.36 8.51 10.50
C GLY A 52 11.52 7.89 9.69
N THR A 53 11.30 7.55 8.42
CA THR A 53 12.32 7.05 7.50
C THR A 53 12.40 7.95 6.25
N LEU A 54 13.32 7.62 5.33
CA LEU A 54 13.53 8.41 4.12
C LEU A 54 12.53 8.02 3.03
N ARG A 55 11.65 8.96 2.64
CA ARG A 55 10.88 8.89 1.40
C ARG A 55 11.66 9.58 0.28
N SER A 56 11.68 8.97 -0.92
CA SER A 56 12.12 9.69 -2.11
C SER A 56 11.14 10.81 -2.45
N PRO A 57 11.52 11.82 -3.26
CA PRO A 57 10.60 12.86 -3.72
C PRO A 57 9.31 12.29 -4.33
N GLU A 58 9.43 11.26 -5.18
CA GLU A 58 8.30 10.56 -5.79
C GLU A 58 7.45 9.83 -4.74
N GLY A 59 8.09 9.22 -3.73
CA GLY A 59 7.41 8.59 -2.61
C GLY A 59 6.59 9.57 -1.77
N VAL A 60 7.08 10.79 -1.59
CA VAL A 60 6.32 11.88 -0.93
C VAL A 60 5.11 12.27 -1.78
N VAL A 61 5.27 12.40 -3.10
CA VAL A 61 4.15 12.72 -4.00
C VAL A 61 3.08 11.63 -3.94
N VAL A 62 3.46 10.35 -4.03
CA VAL A 62 2.51 9.23 -3.95
C VAL A 62 1.81 9.19 -2.59
N ASN A 63 2.53 9.38 -1.49
CA ASN A 63 1.93 9.49 -0.15
C ASN A 63 0.86 10.60 -0.11
N LYS A 64 1.17 11.79 -0.61
CA LYS A 64 0.22 12.91 -0.57
C LYS A 64 -0.96 12.71 -1.53
N ALA A 65 -0.74 12.14 -2.70
CA ALA A 65 -1.82 11.80 -3.62
C ALA A 65 -2.80 10.79 -2.98
N ASP A 66 -2.28 9.76 -2.30
CA ASP A 66 -3.08 8.75 -1.61
C ASP A 66 -3.93 9.36 -0.49
N PHE A 67 -3.30 10.15 0.40
CA PHE A 67 -4.01 10.81 1.50
C PHE A 67 -5.01 11.86 1.01
N VAL A 68 -4.68 12.65 -0.01
CA VAL A 68 -5.65 13.62 -0.59
C VAL A 68 -6.86 12.89 -1.13
N ASN A 69 -6.68 11.79 -1.85
CA ASN A 69 -7.79 11.00 -2.36
C ASN A 69 -8.65 10.43 -1.22
N PHE A 70 -8.01 9.80 -0.23
CA PHE A 70 -8.70 9.19 0.90
C PHE A 70 -9.48 10.22 1.74
N GLU A 71 -8.82 11.31 2.16
CA GLU A 71 -9.43 12.34 3.01
C GLU A 71 -10.52 13.12 2.27
N THR A 72 -10.38 13.36 0.97
CA THR A 72 -11.43 14.03 0.19
C THR A 72 -12.70 13.18 0.13
N ILE A 73 -12.57 11.87 -0.13
CA ILE A 73 -13.71 10.95 -0.16
C ILE A 73 -14.33 10.84 1.24
N LYS A 74 -13.49 10.68 2.28
CA LYS A 74 -13.93 10.57 3.67
C LYS A 74 -14.71 11.82 4.12
N SER A 75 -14.18 13.00 3.80
CA SER A 75 -14.83 14.29 4.08
C SER A 75 -16.15 14.46 3.33
N PHE A 76 -16.17 14.15 2.03
CA PHE A 76 -17.37 14.25 1.19
C PHE A 76 -18.50 13.35 1.70
N LEU A 77 -18.18 12.15 2.22
CA LEU A 77 -19.14 11.19 2.77
C LEU A 77 -19.49 11.44 4.24
N GLY A 78 -18.95 12.48 4.88
CA GLY A 78 -19.20 12.78 6.30
C GLY A 78 -18.68 11.71 7.26
N MET A 79 -17.69 10.93 6.85
CA MET A 79 -17.08 9.88 7.67
C MET A 79 -16.10 10.50 8.67
N LYS A 80 -16.20 10.12 9.95
CA LYS A 80 -15.28 10.56 11.01
C LYS A 80 -13.93 9.86 10.92
#